data_AF-Q6N2U3-F1
#
_entry.id   AF-Q6N2U3-F1
#
_cell.length_a   1.000
_cell.length_b   1.000
_cell.length_c   1.000
_cell.angle_alpha   90.00
_cell.angle_beta   90.00
_cell.angle_gamma   90.00
#
_symmetry.space_group_name_H-M   'P 1'
#
loop_
_entity.id
_entity.type
_entity.pdbx_description
1 polymer ?
#
loop_
_entity_poly.entity_id
_entity_poly.type
_entity_poly.pdbx_seq_one_letter_code
_entity_poly.pdbx_strand_id
1 'polypeptide(L)'
;MKDPNAGLIPPGLSWVLVRLDIHFRSELHWPGKIELGLGLVKLGRTSTHFDQVVFSEGVCVASARAVTVLVDETSRKPTPLTEQIITNLGPWWRRNIEHD
;
A
#
# COMPACT_ATOMS: atom_id res chain seq x y z
N MET A 1 -8.57 10.14 -7.59
CA MET A 1 -9.05 10.54 -6.24
C MET A 1 -9.35 9.26 -5.46
N LYS A 2 -8.94 9.14 -4.20
CA LYS A 2 -9.23 7.94 -3.39
C LYS A 2 -10.75 7.87 -3.17
N ASP A 3 -11.38 6.73 -3.39
CA ASP A 3 -12.81 6.56 -3.15
C ASP A 3 -13.08 6.69 -1.63
N PRO A 4 -13.83 7.72 -1.19
CA PRO A 4 -14.16 7.89 0.22
C PRO A 4 -14.96 6.71 0.78
N ASN A 5 -15.70 6.00 -0.08
CA ASN A 5 -16.56 4.88 0.32
C ASN A 5 -15.79 3.59 0.58
N ALA A 6 -14.49 3.52 0.25
CA ALA A 6 -13.67 2.36 0.55
C ALA A 6 -13.45 2.14 2.06
N GLY A 7 -13.78 3.14 2.91
CA GLY A 7 -13.64 3.04 4.36
C GLY A 7 -12.20 2.85 4.83
N LEU A 8 -11.22 3.26 4.01
CA LEU A 8 -9.79 3.16 4.30
C LEU A 8 -9.23 4.47 4.88
N ILE A 9 -10.00 5.55 4.84
CA ILE A 9 -9.61 6.87 5.36
C ILE A 9 -10.79 7.46 6.13
N PRO A 10 -10.95 7.07 7.40
CA PRO A 10 -11.94 7.69 8.27
C PRO A 10 -11.70 9.20 8.41
N PRO A 11 -12.74 10.01 8.67
CA PRO A 11 -12.59 11.45 8.91
C PRO A 11 -11.57 11.76 10.02
N GLY A 12 -10.75 12.79 9.82
CA GLY A 12 -9.72 13.22 10.77
C GLY A 12 -8.46 12.36 10.79
N LEU A 13 -8.38 11.33 9.94
CA LEU A 13 -7.22 10.46 9.80
C LEU A 13 -6.61 10.56 8.40
N SER A 14 -5.30 10.40 8.30
CA SER A 14 -4.58 10.35 7.01
C SER A 14 -3.50 9.28 7.00
N TRP A 15 -3.07 8.89 5.80
CA TRP A 15 -1.95 7.96 5.61
C TRP A 15 -0.69 8.71 5.22
N VAL A 16 0.41 8.41 5.90
CA VAL A 16 1.74 8.95 5.58
C VAL A 16 2.65 7.81 5.14
N LEU A 17 3.32 7.97 3.99
CA LEU A 17 4.37 7.06 3.54
C LEU A 17 5.64 7.31 4.37
N VAL A 18 6.09 6.30 5.12
CA VAL A 18 7.25 6.42 6.02
C VAL A 18 8.48 5.65 5.53
N ARG A 19 8.27 4.69 4.62
CA ARG A 19 9.36 3.98 3.95
C ARG A 19 8.91 3.55 2.55
N LEU A 20 9.78 3.75 1.58
CA LEU A 20 9.68 3.17 0.25
C LEU A 20 11.03 2.58 -0.12
N ASP A 21 11.02 1.31 -0.47
CA ASP A 21 12.17 0.56 -0.97
C ASP A 21 11.82 0.09 -2.38
N ILE A 22 12.58 0.47 -3.40
CA ILE A 22 12.26 0.20 -4.80
C ILE A 22 13.49 -0.30 -5.55
N HIS A 23 13.29 -1.36 -6.32
CA HIS A 23 14.25 -1.89 -7.27
C HIS A 23 13.77 -1.58 -8.68
N PHE A 24 14.54 -0.76 -9.40
CA PHE A 24 14.40 -0.59 -10.85
C PHE A 24 15.18 -1.70 -11.55
N ARG A 25 14.50 -2.52 -12.35
CA ARG A 25 15.03 -3.74 -12.95
C ARG A 25 15.26 -3.62 -14.45
N SER A 26 14.47 -2.79 -15.12
CA SER A 26 14.59 -2.50 -16.55
C SER A 26 14.05 -1.10 -16.84
N GLU A 27 14.51 -0.51 -17.94
CA GLU A 27 13.97 0.74 -18.46
C GLU A 27 12.50 0.56 -18.91
N LEU A 28 11.71 1.60 -18.74
CA LEU A 28 10.31 1.69 -19.16
C LEU A 28 10.18 2.87 -20.14
N HIS A 29 9.55 2.63 -21.29
CA HIS A 29 9.45 3.61 -22.37
C HIS A 29 8.01 4.07 -22.60
N TRP A 30 7.85 5.34 -22.97
CA TRP A 30 6.58 5.92 -23.39
C TRP A 30 6.52 5.99 -24.92
N PRO A 31 5.37 5.75 -25.56
CA PRO A 31 4.11 5.27 -24.97
C PRO A 31 4.15 3.77 -24.70
N GLY A 32 3.46 3.32 -23.65
CA GLY A 32 3.39 1.90 -23.31
C GLY A 32 2.28 1.63 -22.30
N LYS A 33 1.82 0.37 -22.24
CA LYS A 33 0.91 -0.10 -21.20
C LYS A 33 1.73 -0.76 -20.09
N ILE A 34 1.36 -0.48 -18.85
CA ILE A 34 1.89 -1.17 -17.68
C ILE A 34 0.79 -1.98 -16.99
N GLU A 35 1.21 -3.01 -16.28
CA GLU A 35 0.39 -3.73 -15.32
C GLU A 35 0.98 -3.49 -13.92
N LEU A 36 0.14 -3.03 -13.00
CA LEU A 36 0.54 -2.76 -11.62
C LEU A 36 -0.06 -3.84 -10.71
N GLY A 37 0.80 -4.53 -9.97
CA GLY A 37 0.39 -5.33 -8.82
C GLY A 37 0.59 -4.56 -7.52
N LEU A 38 -0.40 -4.63 -6.63
CA LEU A 38 -0.35 -4.11 -5.27
C LEU A 38 -0.94 -5.18 -4.34
N GLY A 39 -0.29 -5.45 -3.22
CA GLY A 39 -0.82 -6.38 -2.23
C GLY A 39 -0.39 -6.00 -0.82
N LEU A 40 -1.32 -6.11 0.12
CA LEU A 40 -1.07 -5.98 1.55
C LEU A 40 -0.28 -7.20 2.03
N VAL A 41 0.77 -6.96 2.79
CA VAL A 41 1.71 -8.01 3.22
C VAL A 41 1.95 -8.04 4.72
N LYS A 42 1.60 -6.95 5.43
CA LYS A 42 1.59 -6.92 6.89
C LYS A 42 0.72 -5.77 7.39
N LEU A 43 0.00 -6.02 8.48
CA LEU A 43 -0.58 -4.99 9.33
C LEU A 43 0.24 -4.89 10.62
N GLY A 44 0.71 -3.69 10.94
CA GLY A 44 1.26 -3.35 12.25
C GLY A 44 0.20 -2.69 13.12
N ARG A 45 0.58 -2.25 14.31
CA ARG A 45 -0.35 -1.54 15.22
C ARG A 45 -0.89 -0.25 14.61
N THR A 46 -0.05 0.52 13.93
CA THR A 46 -0.40 1.82 13.32
C THR A 46 -0.03 1.89 11.84
N SER A 47 0.40 0.78 11.24
CA SER A 47 1.05 0.77 9.93
C SER A 47 0.51 -0.31 9.02
N THR A 48 0.56 -0.05 7.71
CA THR A 48 0.30 -1.04 6.68
C THR A 48 1.54 -1.18 5.80
N HIS A 49 1.82 -2.41 5.38
CA HIS A 49 2.94 -2.72 4.53
C HIS A 49 2.39 -3.28 3.22
N PHE A 50 2.87 -2.78 2.10
CA PHE A 50 2.47 -3.22 0.78
C PHE A 50 3.67 -3.66 -0.04
N ASP A 51 3.51 -4.77 -0.76
CA ASP A 51 4.38 -5.09 -1.89
C ASP A 51 3.74 -4.58 -3.17
N GLN A 52 4.57 -4.07 -4.08
CA GLN A 52 4.19 -3.48 -5.35
C GLN A 52 5.09 -4.02 -6.46
N VAL A 53 4.53 -4.14 -7.66
CA VAL A 53 5.26 -4.57 -8.84
C VAL A 53 4.71 -3.90 -10.09
N VAL A 54 5.60 -3.50 -10.99
CA VAL A 54 5.24 -2.94 -12.28
C VAL A 54 5.77 -3.87 -13.36
N PHE A 55 4.87 -4.31 -14.24
CA PHE A 55 5.21 -5.05 -15.44
C PHE A 55 4.98 -4.20 -16.68
N SER A 56 5.80 -4.39 -17.70
CA SER A 56 5.60 -3.88 -19.05
C SER A 56 5.94 -4.99 -20.02
N GLU A 57 5.03 -5.31 -20.95
CA GLU A 57 5.19 -6.39 -21.93
C GLU A 57 5.59 -7.74 -21.30
N GLY A 58 5.04 -8.04 -20.12
CA GLY A 58 5.35 -9.27 -19.36
C GLY A 58 6.67 -9.23 -18.57
N VAL A 59 7.47 -8.17 -18.68
CA VAL A 59 8.74 -7.99 -17.96
C VAL A 59 8.51 -7.20 -16.67
N CYS A 60 9.03 -7.69 -15.54
CA CYS A 60 9.03 -6.95 -14.28
C CYS A 60 10.06 -5.82 -14.35
N VAL A 61 9.59 -4.59 -14.57
CA VAL A 61 10.45 -3.41 -14.72
C VAL A 61 10.77 -2.75 -13.38
N ALA A 62 9.89 -2.89 -12.39
CA ALA A 62 10.13 -2.43 -11.03
C ALA A 62 9.39 -3.27 -9.98
N SER A 63 9.96 -3.36 -8.79
CA SER A 63 9.30 -3.93 -7.61
C SER A 63 9.59 -3.06 -6.40
N ALA A 64 8.62 -2.89 -5.51
CA ALA A 64 8.79 -2.04 -4.34
C ALA A 64 8.10 -2.60 -3.10
N ARG A 65 8.58 -2.18 -1.92
CA ARG A 65 7.89 -2.35 -0.65
C ARG A 65 7.67 -0.99 0.00
N ALA A 66 6.41 -0.69 0.32
CA ALA A 66 5.98 0.54 0.94
C ALA A 66 5.49 0.28 2.36
N VAL A 67 5.80 1.18 3.29
CA VAL A 67 5.23 1.20 4.63
C VAL A 67 4.54 2.54 4.82
N THR A 68 3.25 2.49 5.15
CA THR A 68 2.47 3.68 5.49
C THR A 68 2.01 3.60 6.93
N VAL A 69 1.85 4.76 7.56
CA VAL A 69 1.36 4.91 8.93
C VAL A 69 0.07 5.72 8.90
N LEU A 70 -0.92 5.26 9.67
CA LEU A 70 -2.14 6.01 9.94
C LEU A 70 -1.82 7.09 10.97
N VAL A 71 -2.15 8.34 10.68
CA VAL A 71 -1.92 9.47 11.58
C VAL A 71 -3.21 10.23 11.82
N ASP A 72 -3.38 10.71 13.05
CA ASP A 72 -4.41 11.67 13.39
C ASP A 72 -4.02 13.05 12.85
N GLU A 73 -4.92 13.72 12.14
CA GLU A 73 -4.62 14.96 11.43
C GLU A 73 -4.39 16.14 12.38
N THR A 74 -5.03 16.13 13.55
CA THR A 74 -4.97 17.22 14.52
C THR A 74 -3.68 17.16 15.33
N SER A 75 -3.41 16.02 15.95
CA SER A 75 -2.24 15.77 16.78
C SER A 75 -0.98 15.45 15.98
N ARG A 76 -1.12 15.08 14.70
CA ARG A 76 -0.04 14.67 13.79
C ARG A 76 0.74 13.45 14.27
N LYS A 77 0.16 12.64 15.15
CA LYS A 77 0.79 11.45 15.74
C LYS A 77 0.29 10.15 15.09
N PRO A 78 1.12 9.09 15.04
CA PRO A 78 0.65 7.76 14.66
C PRO A 78 -0.52 7.31 15.53
N THR A 79 -1.54 6.74 14.91
CA THR A 79 -2.75 6.25 15.59
C THR A 79 -3.02 4.77 15.23
N PRO A 80 -3.58 3.96 16.14
CA PRO A 80 -3.88 2.56 15.86
C PRO A 80 -4.78 2.37 14.64
N LEU A 81 -4.56 1.29 13.90
CA LEU A 81 -5.50 0.87 12.86
C LEU A 81 -6.84 0.50 13.49
N THR A 82 -7.94 0.99 12.91
CA THR A 82 -9.28 0.64 13.37
C THR A 82 -9.69 -0.73 12.84
N GLU A 83 -10.61 -1.42 13.53
CA GLU A 83 -11.16 -2.70 13.07
C GLU A 83 -11.78 -2.60 11.66
N GLN A 84 -12.42 -1.45 11.36
CA GLN A 84 -12.97 -1.17 10.04
C GLN A 84 -11.88 -1.14 8.96
N ILE A 85 -10.75 -0.46 9.22
CA ILE A 85 -9.63 -0.40 8.28
C ILE A 85 -9.04 -1.80 8.07
N ILE A 86 -8.83 -2.54 9.16
CA ILE A 86 -8.28 -3.91 9.10
C ILE A 86 -9.17 -4.81 8.24
N THR A 87 -10.48 -4.75 8.46
CA THR A 87 -11.47 -5.52 7.70
C THR A 87 -11.48 -5.13 6.23
N ASN A 88 -11.53 -3.83 5.93
CA ASN A 88 -11.61 -3.30 4.56
C ASN A 88 -10.32 -3.52 3.75
N LEU A 89 -9.18 -3.68 4.42
CA LEU A 89 -7.92 -4.05 3.78
C LEU A 89 -7.81 -5.56 3.50
N GLY A 90 -8.64 -6.38 4.15
CA GLY A 90 -8.64 -7.84 4.02
C GLY A 90 -8.64 -8.37 2.57
N PRO A 91 -9.48 -7.85 1.65
CA PRO A 91 -9.50 -8.30 0.26
C PRO A 91 -8.16 -8.12 -0.49
N TRP A 92 -7.27 -7.26 0.02
CA TRP A 92 -5.99 -6.93 -0.61
C TRP A 92 -4.81 -7.72 -0.05
N TRP A 93 -5.02 -8.65 0.87
CA TRP A 93 -3.97 -9.56 1.32
C TRP A 93 -3.30 -10.22 0.12
N ARG A 94 -1.99 -10.07 0.01
CA ARG A 94 -1.20 -10.73 -1.01
C ARG A 94 -1.28 -12.23 -0.74
N ARG A 95 -1.77 -12.95 -1.75
CA ARG A 95 -1.89 -14.41 -1.73
C ARG A 95 -0.53 -15.06 -1.49
N ASN A 96 -0.54 -16.23 -0.84
CA ASN A 96 0.65 -17.07 -0.57
C ASN A 96 1.70 -16.38 0.31
N ILE A 97 1.26 -15.66 1.35
CA ILE A 97 2.09 -15.15 2.43
C ILE A 97 1.59 -15.75 3.74
N GLU A 98 2.49 -16.22 4.60
CA GLU A 98 2.13 -16.59 5.97
C GLU A 98 1.75 -15.34 6.77
N HIS A 99 0.56 -15.36 7.38
CA HIS A 99 0.09 -14.31 8.25
C HIS A 99 0.32 -14.75 9.70
N ASP A 100 1.29 -14.14 10.38
CA ASP A 100 1.50 -14.30 11.83
C ASP A 100 0.38 -13.65 12.65
#